data_AF-A0A969G4I5-F1
#
_entry.id   AF-A0A969G4I5-F1
#
_cell.length_a   1.000
_cell.length_b   1.000
_cell.length_c   1.000
_cell.angle_alpha   90.00
_cell.angle_beta   90.00
_cell.angle_gamma   90.00
#
_symmetry.space_group_name_H-M   'P 1'
#
loop_
_entity.id
_entity.type
_entity.pdbx_description
1 polymer ?
#
loop_
_entity_poly.entity_id
_entity_poly.type
_entity_poly.pdbx_seq_one_letter_code
_entity_poly.pdbx_strand_id
1 'polypeptide(L)'
;MASLLHRYKSPEFADQVIAWYEGICPLTKELCRLPRTSHSEAIAYQLMEELALDERFSWEGKMYGVLLVEASTGERFFLKAFSGLLQGQKTVPGWVPPIDG
;
A
#
# COMPACT_ATOMS: atom_id res chain seq x y z
N MET A 1 -0.21 -20.71 1.18
CA MET A 1 -0.59 -19.41 1.80
C MET A 1 -0.17 -18.31 0.83
N ALA A 2 -1.04 -17.36 0.50
CA ALA A 2 -0.66 -16.22 -0.34
C ALA A 2 0.33 -15.32 0.43
N SER A 3 1.45 -14.95 -0.19
CA SER A 3 2.42 -14.03 0.41
C SER A 3 1.80 -12.64 0.58
N LEU A 4 2.05 -12.00 1.72
CA LEU A 4 1.73 -10.58 1.93
C LEU A 4 2.71 -9.66 1.22
N LEU A 5 3.95 -10.11 1.06
CA LEU A 5 5.01 -9.40 0.38
C LEU A 5 4.88 -9.64 -1.13
N HIS A 6 4.60 -8.58 -1.86
CA HIS A 6 4.59 -8.56 -3.32
C HIS A 6 5.94 -8.07 -3.79
N ARG A 7 6.55 -8.77 -4.75
CA ARG A 7 7.87 -8.38 -5.26
C ARG A 7 7.76 -7.03 -5.95
N TYR A 8 8.66 -6.13 -5.61
CA TYR A 8 8.80 -4.86 -6.30
C TYR A 8 10.03 -4.88 -7.19
N LYS A 9 9.84 -4.66 -8.49
CA LYS A 9 10.96 -4.37 -9.39
C LYS A 9 11.07 -2.87 -9.52
N SER A 10 12.11 -2.30 -8.91
CA SER A 10 12.36 -0.86 -8.97
C SER A 10 12.41 -0.38 -10.44
N PRO A 11 11.67 0.68 -10.78
CA PRO A 11 11.81 1.40 -12.03
C PRO A 11 13.23 1.94 -12.21
N GLU A 12 13.60 2.25 -13.46
CA GLU A 12 14.94 2.76 -13.80
C GLU A 12 15.20 4.20 -13.34
N PHE A 13 14.18 4.89 -12.80
CA PHE A 13 14.32 6.24 -12.26
C PHE A 13 14.57 6.21 -10.75
N ALA A 14 15.28 7.22 -10.25
CA ALA A 14 15.56 7.37 -8.82
C ALA A 14 14.27 7.60 -8.01
N ASP A 15 14.20 6.99 -6.83
CA ASP A 15 13.08 7.23 -5.93
C ASP A 15 13.19 8.63 -5.31
N GLN A 16 12.14 9.43 -5.40
CA GLN A 16 12.11 10.81 -4.92
C GLN A 16 10.85 11.05 -4.12
N VAL A 17 10.95 11.82 -3.04
CA VAL A 17 9.77 12.27 -2.29
C VAL A 17 9.04 13.32 -3.13
N ILE A 18 7.79 13.02 -3.47
CA ILE A 18 6.93 13.90 -4.28
C ILE A 18 5.84 14.58 -3.45
N ALA A 19 5.48 14.00 -2.30
CA ALA A 19 4.55 14.59 -1.34
C ALA A 19 4.79 14.02 0.07
N TRP A 20 4.12 14.62 1.06
CA TRP A 20 4.11 14.12 2.43
C TRP A 20 2.68 13.92 2.91
N TYR A 21 2.39 12.77 3.49
CA TYR A 21 1.24 12.59 4.36
C TYR A 21 1.63 13.02 5.77
N GLU A 22 0.82 13.86 6.39
CA GLU A 22 1.13 14.46 7.67
C GLU A 22 -0.06 14.35 8.63
N GLY A 23 0.24 14.16 9.92
CA GLY A 23 -0.77 14.14 10.96
C GLY A 23 -0.13 14.34 12.34
N ILE A 24 -0.85 15.00 13.24
CA ILE A 24 -0.38 15.16 14.63
C ILE A 24 -0.84 13.94 15.43
N CYS A 25 0.10 13.24 16.05
CA CYS A 25 -0.22 12.12 16.94
C CYS A 25 -1.07 12.63 18.11
N PRO A 26 -2.30 12.11 18.34
CA PRO A 26 -3.15 12.60 19.41
C PRO A 26 -2.57 12.33 20.81
N LEU A 27 -1.72 11.30 20.95
CA LEU A 27 -1.07 10.94 22.20
C LEU A 27 0.18 11.77 22.49
N THR A 28 1.15 11.81 21.57
CA THR A 28 2.45 12.49 21.79
C THR A 28 2.43 13.96 21.40
N LYS A 29 1.43 14.40 20.64
CA LYS A 29 1.32 15.75 20.04
C LYS A 29 2.43 16.08 19.02
N GLU A 30 3.17 15.06 18.59
CA GLU A 30 4.23 15.23 17.59
C GLU A 30 3.65 15.17 16.17
N LEU A 31 4.30 15.89 15.25
CA LEU A 31 4.01 15.79 13.82
C LEU A 31 4.59 14.48 13.28
N CYS A 32 3.73 13.55 12.92
CA CYS A 32 4.08 12.35 12.17
C CYS A 32 4.03 12.66 10.67
N ARG A 33 5.04 12.17 9.94
CA ARG A 33 5.15 12.32 8.48
C ARG A 33 5.41 10.98 7.83
N LEU A 34 4.78 10.72 6.70
CA LEU A 34 5.04 9.58 5.84
C LEU A 34 5.30 10.10 4.41
N PRO A 35 6.46 9.82 3.80
CA PRO A 35 6.75 10.29 2.46
C PRO A 35 5.92 9.51 1.45
N ARG A 36 5.30 10.23 0.51
CA ARG A 36 4.83 9.66 -0.76
C ARG A 36 5.96 9.82 -1.76
N THR A 37 6.51 8.71 -2.23
CA THR A 37 7.61 8.70 -3.17
C THR A 37 7.16 8.36 -4.59
N SER A 38 7.95 8.72 -5.59
CA SER A 38 7.69 8.39 -6.99
C SER A 38 7.58 6.88 -7.22
N HIS A 39 8.35 6.06 -6.48
CA HIS A 39 8.24 4.61 -6.51
C HIS A 39 6.91 4.12 -5.91
N SER A 40 6.51 4.66 -4.76
CA SER A 40 5.23 4.31 -4.13
C SER A 40 4.02 4.68 -5.00
N GLU A 41 4.10 5.80 -5.72
CA GLU A 41 3.07 6.22 -6.66
C GLU A 41 3.00 5.30 -7.88
N ALA A 42 4.14 4.90 -8.46
CA ALA A 42 4.17 3.94 -9.56
C ALA A 42 3.54 2.59 -9.17
N ILE A 43 3.83 2.09 -7.96
CA ILE A 43 3.22 0.87 -7.42
C ILE A 43 1.70 1.04 -7.28
N ALA A 44 1.24 2.21 -6.79
CA ALA A 44 -0.17 2.48 -6.66
C ALA A 44 -0.90 2.48 -8.02
N TYR A 45 -0.32 3.09 -9.06
CA TYR A 45 -0.87 3.05 -10.41
C TYR A 45 -0.93 1.62 -10.96
N GLN A 46 0.16 0.86 -10.85
CA GLN A 46 0.20 -0.54 -11.27
C GLN A 46 -0.89 -1.37 -10.55
N LEU A 47 -1.02 -1.21 -9.23
CA LEU A 47 -2.05 -1.91 -8.47
C LEU A 47 -3.44 -1.55 -8.97
N MET A 48 -3.72 -0.27 -9.26
CA MET A 48 -5.02 0.14 -9.78
C MET A 48 -5.33 -0.46 -11.15
N GLU A 49 -4.34 -0.57 -12.03
CA GLU A 49 -4.48 -1.27 -13.32
C GLU A 49 -4.80 -2.75 -13.12
N GLU A 50 -4.09 -3.43 -12.21
CA GLU A 50 -4.35 -4.84 -11.87
C GLU A 50 -5.77 -5.04 -11.31
N LEU A 51 -6.22 -4.18 -10.40
CA LEU A 51 -7.55 -4.28 -9.80
C LEU A 51 -8.67 -3.95 -10.78
N ALA A 52 -8.42 -3.07 -11.76
CA ALA A 52 -9.39 -2.74 -12.80
C ALA A 52 -9.70 -3.93 -13.73
N LEU A 53 -8.71 -4.81 -13.93
CA LEU A 53 -8.85 -6.03 -14.74
C LEU A 53 -9.50 -7.19 -13.98
N ASP A 54 -9.61 -7.10 -12.65
CA ASP A 54 -10.17 -8.15 -11.81
C ASP A 54 -11.61 -7.80 -11.42
N GLU A 55 -12.58 -8.52 -11.96
CA GLU A 55 -14.01 -8.35 -11.67
C GLU A 55 -14.35 -8.45 -10.18
N ARG A 56 -13.47 -9.03 -9.36
CA ARG A 56 -13.64 -9.06 -7.90
C ARG A 56 -13.45 -7.69 -7.26
N PHE A 57 -12.59 -6.85 -7.84
CA PHE A 57 -12.17 -5.58 -7.25
C PHE A 57 -12.63 -4.36 -8.04
N SER A 58 -13.05 -4.53 -9.30
CA SER A 58 -13.34 -3.42 -10.22
C SER A 58 -14.71 -2.76 -10.05
N TRP A 59 -15.63 -3.34 -9.26
CA TRP A 59 -16.98 -2.79 -9.06
C TRP A 59 -17.18 -2.05 -7.74
N GLU A 60 -16.40 -2.37 -6.70
CA GLU A 60 -16.56 -1.78 -5.37
C GLU A 60 -15.61 -0.60 -5.18
N GLY A 61 -16.15 0.60 -4.92
CA GLY A 61 -15.32 1.77 -4.60
C GLY A 61 -14.60 1.58 -3.26
N LYS A 62 -13.26 1.50 -3.28
CA LYS A 62 -12.41 1.36 -2.10
C LYS A 62 -11.24 2.31 -2.10
N MET A 63 -10.76 2.64 -0.90
CA MET A 63 -9.44 3.22 -0.74
C MET A 63 -8.44 2.07 -0.63
N TYR A 64 -7.49 2.02 -1.55
CA TYR A 64 -6.38 1.09 -1.52
C TYR A 64 -5.11 1.82 -1.08
N GLY A 65 -4.30 1.15 -0.26
CA GLY A 65 -3.02 1.65 0.22
C GLY A 65 -1.89 0.72 -0.18
N VAL A 66 -0.72 1.30 -0.47
CA VAL A 66 0.52 0.56 -0.74
C VAL A 66 1.61 1.03 0.21
N LEU A 67 2.47 0.12 0.65
CA LEU A 67 3.65 0.44 1.44
C LEU A 67 4.86 -0.25 0.84
N LEU A 68 5.81 0.52 0.32
CA LEU A 68 7.11 0.04 -0.10
C LEU A 68 7.94 -0.32 1.15
N VAL A 69 8.49 -1.53 1.16
CA VAL A 69 9.29 -2.06 2.27
C VAL A 69 10.60 -2.65 1.74
N GLU A 70 11.63 -2.60 2.56
CA GLU A 70 12.94 -3.18 2.26
C GLU A 70 13.27 -4.22 3.34
N ALA A 71 13.60 -5.44 2.91
CA ALA A 71 14.07 -6.49 3.79
C ALA A 71 15.50 -6.19 4.24
N SER A 72 15.95 -6.84 5.32
CA SER A 72 17.35 -6.73 5.77
C SER A 72 18.38 -7.19 4.74
N THR A 73 17.96 -7.95 3.72
CA THR A 73 18.77 -8.37 2.57
C THR A 73 18.94 -7.27 1.52
N GLY A 74 18.25 -6.14 1.65
CA GLY A 74 18.16 -5.07 0.64
C GLY A 74 17.11 -5.35 -0.45
N GLU A 75 16.42 -6.50 -0.40
CA GLU A 75 15.33 -6.80 -1.32
C GLU A 75 14.11 -5.93 -1.03
N ARG A 76 13.53 -5.35 -2.08
CA ARG A 76 12.34 -4.51 -1.96
C ARG A 76 11.07 -5.26 -2.31
N PHE A 77 10.05 -5.00 -1.51
CA PHE A 77 8.71 -5.53 -1.66
C PHE A 77 7.71 -4.41 -1.46
N PHE A 78 6.46 -4.67 -1.77
CA PHE A 78 5.38 -3.81 -1.30
C PHE A 78 4.28 -4.63 -0.63
N LEU A 79 3.62 -3.98 0.31
CA LEU A 79 2.39 -4.45 0.93
C LEU A 79 1.22 -3.70 0.30
N LYS A 80 0.04 -4.34 0.26
CA LYS A 80 -1.21 -3.71 -0.15
C LYS A 80 -2.31 -3.92 0.88
N ALA A 81 -3.14 -2.89 1.06
CA ALA A 81 -4.26 -2.86 1.99
C ALA A 81 -5.48 -2.21 1.34
N PHE A 82 -6.66 -2.43 1.92
CA PHE A 82 -7.92 -1.80 1.53
C PHE A 82 -8.65 -1.27 2.76
N SER A 83 -9.54 -0.29 2.57
CA SER A 83 -10.37 0.25 3.64
C SER A 83 -11.64 -0.58 3.89
N GLY A 84 -12.00 -0.75 5.16
CA GLY A 84 -13.25 -1.38 5.58
C GLY A 84 -13.33 -2.88 5.23
N LEU A 85 -14.38 -3.26 4.51
CA LEU A 85 -14.60 -4.63 4.04
C LEU A 85 -14.37 -4.69 2.53
N LEU A 86 -13.78 -5.77 2.03
CA LEU A 86 -13.70 -6.04 0.60
C LEU A 86 -14.64 -7.21 0.28
N GLN A 87 -15.70 -6.96 -0.49
CA GLN A 87 -16.77 -7.94 -0.71
C GLN A 87 -17.32 -8.55 0.60
N GLY A 88 -17.50 -7.71 1.62
CA GLY A 88 -17.97 -8.13 2.94
C GLY A 88 -16.92 -8.83 3.81
N GLN A 89 -15.68 -9.02 3.33
CA GLN A 89 -14.62 -9.68 4.09
C GLN A 89 -13.64 -8.66 4.68
N LYS A 90 -13.27 -8.86 5.95
CA LYS A 90 -12.21 -8.09 6.63
C LYS A 90 -10.82 -8.57 6.26
N THR A 91 -10.66 -9.87 6.02
CA THR A 91 -9.36 -10.49 5.75
C THR A 91 -9.43 -11.21 4.42
N VAL A 92 -8.61 -10.79 3.47
CA VAL A 92 -8.52 -11.39 2.14
C VAL A 92 -7.08 -11.87 1.93
N PRO A 93 -6.83 -13.12 1.49
CA PRO A 93 -5.48 -13.62 1.27
C PRO A 93 -4.66 -12.71 0.34
N GLY A 94 -3.41 -12.43 0.72
CA GLY A 94 -2.51 -11.55 -0.04
C GLY A 94 -2.68 -10.04 0.24
N TRP A 95 -3.59 -9.68 1.16
CA TRP A 95 -3.77 -8.31 1.65
C TRP A 95 -3.39 -8.23 3.14
N VAL A 96 -2.87 -7.08 3.55
CA VAL A 96 -2.54 -6.82 4.96
C VAL A 96 -3.83 -6.92 5.80
N PRO A 97 -3.80 -7.60 6.97
CA PRO A 97 -4.96 -7.66 7.86
C PRO A 97 -5.33 -6.27 8.41
N PRO A 98 -6.59 -6.06 8.80
CA PRO A 98 -7.01 -4.79 9.39
C PRO A 98 -6.29 -4.56 10.72
N ILE A 99 -6.06 -3.28 11.04
CA ILE A 99 -5.62 -2.86 12.37
C ILE A 99 -6.88 -2.70 13.21
N ASP A 100 -6.97 -3.44 14.31
CA ASP A 100 -8.04 -3.24 15.30
C ASP A 100 -7.81 -1.90 16.02
N GLY A 101 -8.89 -1.15 16.24
CA GLY A 101 -8.87 0.18 16.87
C GLY A 101 -8.87 0.15 18.39
#